data_AF-A0A139KWV1-F1
#
_entry.id   AF-A0A139KWV1-F1
#
_cell.length_a   1.000
_cell.length_b   1.000
_cell.length_c   1.000
_cell.angle_alpha   90.00
_cell.angle_beta   90.00
_cell.angle_gamma   90.00
#
_symmetry.space_group_name_H-M   'P 1'
#
loop_
_entity.id
_entity.type
_entity.pdbx_description
1 polymer ?
#
loop_
_entity_poly.entity_id
_entity_poly.type
_entity_poly.pdbx_seq_one_letter_code
_entity_poly.pdbx_strand_id
1 'polypeptide(L)'
;MYNKNKQYGKTESISSPSHSEENEIHCLLEEASNVARGVLESIQAIAGTTVVKGVQISNLERFARDRGYWIEDINTIGIFSDRGSENEVYLSIENNTTVYKLNDFRYSDDNLSQFFERIRIHNIYFPDCSYKLIGFAYNKAEKVCAVLSQPFIIAMREATEPEIEEELNKMGFSSELDGEFFSNGNYDIFDALPNNVLVGNDGHLYFIDTIIYKSQDNGFEKYKSLSPRYNQ
;
A
#
# COMPACT_ATOMS: atom_id res chain seq x y z
N MET A 1 57.85 25.95 -5.20
CA MET A 1 57.37 25.80 -3.81
C MET A 1 55.87 25.54 -3.84
N TYR A 2 55.42 24.61 -2.99
CA TYR A 2 54.03 24.14 -2.74
C TYR A 2 52.97 25.27 -2.81
N ASN A 3 51.72 25.05 -3.25
CA ASN A 3 50.77 24.07 -2.71
C ASN A 3 49.66 23.69 -3.71
N LYS A 4 49.45 22.37 -3.89
CA LYS A 4 48.17 21.76 -4.27
C LYS A 4 47.29 21.76 -3.01
N ASN A 5 46.00 22.10 -3.13
CA ASN A 5 44.93 21.41 -2.41
C ASN A 5 43.56 21.78 -3.01
N LYS A 6 43.08 20.87 -3.85
CA LYS A 6 41.66 20.59 -4.06
C LYS A 6 41.10 20.20 -2.69
N GLN A 7 40.10 20.92 -2.19
CA GLN A 7 39.27 20.42 -1.10
C GLN A 7 37.83 20.35 -1.59
N TYR A 8 37.36 19.12 -1.59
CA TYR A 8 36.02 18.69 -1.94
C TYR A 8 34.99 19.45 -1.11
N GLY A 9 34.02 20.08 -1.78
CA GLY A 9 32.80 20.53 -1.13
C GLY A 9 32.09 19.31 -0.56
N LYS A 10 31.87 19.33 0.77
CA LYS A 10 30.96 18.42 1.45
C LYS A 10 29.62 18.44 0.71
N THR A 11 29.24 17.29 0.17
CA THR A 11 27.84 16.96 -0.06
C THR A 11 27.11 17.11 1.27
N GLU A 12 26.12 17.99 1.29
CA GLU A 12 25.12 18.02 2.35
C GLU A 12 24.44 16.65 2.35
N SER A 13 24.70 15.88 3.40
CA SER A 13 24.01 14.63 3.67
C SER A 13 22.54 14.97 3.90
N ILE A 14 21.70 14.54 2.96
CA ILE A 14 20.25 14.45 3.15
C ILE A 14 20.04 13.66 4.44
N SER A 15 19.43 14.30 5.43
CA SER A 15 19.13 13.71 6.72
C SER A 15 18.19 12.53 6.52
N SER A 16 18.69 11.32 6.78
CA SER A 16 17.84 10.16 7.06
C SER A 16 16.90 10.50 8.22
N PRO A 17 15.64 10.06 8.21
CA PRO A 17 14.72 10.24 9.33
C PRO A 17 15.35 9.71 10.63
N SER A 18 15.03 10.36 11.74
CA SER A 18 15.54 9.94 13.03
C SER A 18 14.97 8.56 13.41
N HIS A 19 15.77 7.69 14.04
CA HIS A 19 15.30 6.38 14.52
C HIS A 19 14.05 6.43 15.42
N SER A 20 13.69 7.59 15.98
CA SER A 20 12.44 7.80 16.71
C SER A 20 11.20 7.89 15.80
N GLU A 21 11.31 8.54 14.64
CA GLU A 21 10.20 8.68 13.68
C GLU A 21 9.91 7.36 12.95
N GLU A 22 10.96 6.58 12.65
CA GLU A 22 10.80 5.23 12.08
C GLU A 22 10.08 4.27 13.05
N ASN A 23 10.39 4.36 14.35
CA ASN A 23 9.74 3.56 15.39
C ASN A 23 8.29 3.97 15.65
N GLU A 24 7.98 5.27 15.65
CA GLU A 24 6.60 5.75 15.81
C GLU A 24 5.69 5.33 14.65
N ILE A 25 6.23 5.24 13.43
CA ILE A 25 5.38 4.97 12.27
C ILE A 25 5.24 3.47 11.96
N HIS A 26 6.22 2.63 12.33
CA HIS A 26 5.98 1.18 12.42
C HIS A 26 4.86 0.84 13.42
N CYS A 27 4.65 1.71 14.42
CA CYS A 27 3.59 1.54 15.41
C CYS A 27 2.18 1.79 14.85
N LEU A 28 1.98 2.72 13.90
CA LEU A 28 0.64 3.10 13.47
C LEU A 28 -0.11 1.97 12.74
N LEU A 29 0.55 1.25 11.83
CA LEU A 29 -0.08 0.12 11.13
C LEU A 29 -0.52 -0.97 12.12
N GLU A 30 0.31 -1.24 13.14
CA GLU A 30 0.00 -2.18 14.22
C GLU A 30 -1.15 -1.69 15.10
N GLU A 31 -1.12 -0.44 15.56
CA GLU A 31 -2.17 0.15 16.39
C GLU A 31 -3.51 0.14 15.68
N ALA A 32 -3.56 0.59 14.42
CA ALA A 32 -4.77 0.56 13.61
C ALA A 32 -5.27 -0.88 13.38
N SER A 33 -4.36 -1.82 13.10
CA SER A 33 -4.69 -3.23 12.97
C SER A 33 -5.30 -3.80 14.26
N ASN A 34 -4.75 -3.44 15.43
CA ASN A 34 -5.26 -3.85 16.73
C ASN A 34 -6.64 -3.26 17.03
N VAL A 35 -6.91 -2.01 16.67
CA VAL A 35 -8.25 -1.40 16.78
C VAL A 35 -9.26 -2.19 15.94
N ALA A 36 -8.95 -2.44 14.66
CA ALA A 36 -9.82 -3.19 13.78
C ALA A 36 -10.06 -4.61 14.29
N ARG A 37 -9.00 -5.30 14.75
CA ARG A 37 -9.09 -6.65 15.32
C ARG A 37 -9.94 -6.69 16.59
N GLY A 38 -9.77 -5.74 17.51
CA GLY A 38 -10.57 -5.68 18.74
C GLY A 38 -12.06 -5.49 18.48
N VAL A 39 -12.43 -4.69 17.46
CA VAL A 39 -13.82 -4.55 17.00
C VAL A 39 -14.36 -5.86 16.47
N LEU A 40 -13.59 -6.55 15.63
CA LEU A 40 -13.96 -7.86 15.06
C LEU A 40 -14.18 -8.90 16.16
N GLU A 41 -13.21 -9.07 17.06
CA GLU A 41 -13.29 -10.03 18.17
C GLU A 41 -14.50 -9.77 19.07
N SER A 42 -14.77 -8.50 19.39
CA SER A 42 -15.90 -8.10 20.24
C SER A 42 -17.25 -8.41 19.58
N ILE A 43 -17.43 -8.05 18.30
CA ILE A 43 -18.69 -8.29 17.60
C ILE A 43 -18.88 -9.79 17.33
N GLN A 44 -17.81 -10.51 16.98
CA GLN A 44 -17.88 -11.96 16.80
C GLN A 44 -18.29 -12.65 18.09
N ALA A 45 -17.77 -12.23 19.25
CA ALA A 45 -18.15 -12.78 20.55
C ALA A 45 -19.62 -12.52 20.92
N ILE A 46 -20.17 -11.37 20.53
CA ILE A 46 -21.53 -10.95 20.91
C ILE A 46 -22.58 -11.44 19.90
N ALA A 47 -22.31 -11.30 18.61
CA ALA A 47 -23.28 -11.48 17.54
C ALA A 47 -22.95 -12.65 16.60
N GLY A 48 -21.79 -13.31 16.76
CA GLY A 48 -21.40 -14.47 15.96
C GLY A 48 -21.09 -14.17 14.48
N THR A 49 -20.96 -12.89 14.12
CA THR A 49 -20.71 -12.45 12.73
C THR A 49 -19.32 -11.83 12.58
N THR A 50 -18.74 -11.98 11.39
CA THR A 50 -17.49 -11.35 10.97
C THR A 50 -17.69 -10.15 10.04
N VAL A 51 -18.94 -9.83 9.70
CA VAL A 51 -19.33 -8.70 8.85
C VAL A 51 -19.34 -7.41 9.68
N VAL A 52 -18.20 -6.75 9.76
CA VAL A 52 -17.94 -5.63 10.68
C VAL A 52 -17.21 -4.45 10.06
N LYS A 53 -16.89 -4.51 8.76
CA LYS A 53 -16.08 -3.50 8.05
C LYS A 53 -16.52 -2.07 8.33
N GLY A 54 -17.82 -1.78 8.21
CA GLY A 54 -18.35 -0.43 8.48
C GLY A 54 -18.06 0.05 9.91
N VAL A 55 -18.24 -0.83 10.90
CA VAL A 55 -17.95 -0.51 12.31
C VAL A 55 -16.44 -0.34 12.53
N GLN A 56 -15.61 -1.15 11.90
CA GLN A 56 -14.15 -1.00 11.96
C GLN A 56 -13.70 0.34 11.37
N ILE A 57 -14.23 0.74 10.21
CA ILE A 57 -13.93 2.04 9.59
C ILE A 57 -14.29 3.19 10.53
N SER A 58 -15.50 3.19 11.13
CA SER A 58 -15.89 4.24 12.09
C SER A 58 -15.00 4.28 13.34
N ASN A 59 -14.54 3.12 13.81
CA ASN A 59 -13.63 3.08 14.97
C ASN A 59 -12.21 3.54 14.60
N LEU A 60 -11.74 3.26 13.38
CA LEU A 60 -10.46 3.77 12.89
C LEU A 60 -10.49 5.29 12.70
N GLU A 61 -11.58 5.85 12.20
CA GLU A 61 -11.75 7.31 12.16
C GLU A 61 -11.65 7.92 13.56
N ARG A 62 -12.40 7.39 14.54
CA ARG A 62 -12.35 7.88 15.92
C ARG A 62 -10.94 7.76 16.50
N PHE A 63 -10.31 6.59 16.35
CA PHE A 63 -8.93 6.35 16.77
C PHE A 63 -7.96 7.38 16.16
N ALA A 64 -8.06 7.63 14.85
CA ALA A 64 -7.19 8.57 14.16
C ALA A 64 -7.38 10.00 14.66
N ARG A 65 -8.62 10.44 14.88
CA ARG A 65 -8.92 11.77 15.44
C ARG A 65 -8.41 11.92 16.87
N ASP A 66 -8.66 10.92 17.72
CA ASP A 66 -8.25 10.93 19.14
C ASP A 66 -6.73 10.93 19.31
N ARG A 67 -6.00 10.32 18.37
CA ARG A 67 -4.54 10.14 18.42
C ARG A 67 -3.77 11.16 17.56
N GLY A 68 -4.47 12.03 16.83
CA GLY A 68 -3.85 13.03 15.95
C GLY A 68 -3.32 12.47 14.62
N TYR A 69 -3.78 11.30 14.20
CA TYR A 69 -3.46 10.69 12.89
C TYR A 69 -4.51 10.97 11.82
N TRP A 70 -5.47 11.85 12.10
CA TRP A 70 -6.46 12.29 11.13
C TRP A 70 -5.93 13.49 10.33
N ILE A 71 -5.90 13.36 9.01
CA ILE A 71 -5.49 14.41 8.08
C ILE A 71 -6.77 15.12 7.62
N GLU A 72 -6.96 16.36 8.09
CA GLU A 72 -8.19 17.12 7.81
C GLU A 72 -8.32 17.50 6.32
N ASP A 73 -7.21 17.79 5.65
CA ASP A 73 -7.18 18.08 4.22
C ASP A 73 -5.92 17.49 3.58
N ILE A 74 -6.08 16.47 2.76
CA ILE A 74 -4.98 15.81 2.05
C ILE A 74 -4.21 16.78 1.14
N ASN A 75 -4.86 17.85 0.67
CA ASN A 75 -4.22 18.85 -0.19
C ASN A 75 -3.16 19.67 0.56
N THR A 76 -3.12 19.59 1.89
CA THR A 76 -2.05 20.18 2.70
C THR A 76 -0.72 19.45 2.59
N ILE A 77 -0.72 18.19 2.14
CA ILE A 77 0.50 17.39 1.99
C ILE A 77 0.71 16.87 0.56
N GLY A 78 -0.33 16.83 -0.29
CA GLY A 78 -0.19 16.31 -1.65
C GLY A 78 -1.11 16.96 -2.69
N ILE A 79 -0.72 16.91 -3.95
CA ILE A 79 -1.51 17.36 -5.10
C ILE A 79 -2.10 16.14 -5.79
N PHE A 80 -3.42 16.13 -5.99
CA PHE A 80 -4.11 15.05 -6.69
C PHE A 80 -3.51 14.80 -8.08
N SER A 81 -3.22 13.55 -8.38
CA SER A 81 -2.62 13.10 -9.64
C SER A 81 -3.55 12.19 -10.42
N ASP A 82 -4.08 11.15 -9.78
CA ASP A 82 -4.85 10.11 -10.44
C ASP A 82 -5.80 9.37 -9.48
N ARG A 83 -6.67 8.52 -10.02
CA ARG A 83 -7.57 7.67 -9.26
C ARG A 83 -7.70 6.28 -9.89
N GLY A 84 -7.30 5.26 -9.13
CA GLY A 84 -7.52 3.85 -9.42
C GLY A 84 -8.85 3.31 -8.86
N SER A 85 -8.97 1.98 -8.82
CA SER A 85 -10.17 1.29 -8.32
C SER A 85 -10.37 1.46 -6.81
N GLU A 86 -9.29 1.44 -6.01
CA GLU A 86 -9.31 1.61 -4.54
C GLU A 86 -8.57 2.86 -4.03
N ASN A 87 -7.66 3.43 -4.82
CA ASN A 87 -6.76 4.51 -4.40
C ASN A 87 -7.06 5.82 -5.14
N GLU A 88 -7.15 6.94 -4.42
CA GLU A 88 -6.80 8.25 -4.98
C GLU A 88 -5.31 8.51 -4.75
N VAL A 89 -4.59 8.99 -5.77
CA VAL A 89 -3.14 9.19 -5.74
C VAL A 89 -2.82 10.68 -5.70
N TYR A 90 -1.94 11.06 -4.78
CA TYR A 90 -1.48 12.43 -4.58
C TYR A 90 0.05 12.48 -4.61
N LEU A 91 0.63 13.39 -5.39
CA LEU A 91 2.07 13.65 -5.36
C LEU A 91 2.41 14.54 -4.17
N SER A 92 3.44 14.20 -3.39
CA SER A 92 3.84 15.04 -2.25
C SER A 92 4.21 16.45 -2.69
N ILE A 93 3.78 17.46 -1.91
CA ILE A 93 4.19 18.86 -2.13
C ILE A 93 5.51 19.19 -1.45
N GLU A 94 5.92 18.39 -0.47
CA GLU A 94 7.15 18.60 0.31
C GLU A 94 8.38 18.07 -0.44
N ASN A 95 8.21 16.96 -1.17
CA ASN A 95 9.29 16.33 -1.92
C ASN A 95 8.78 15.66 -3.20
N ASN A 96 9.68 15.41 -4.15
CA ASN A 96 9.39 14.73 -5.41
C ASN A 96 9.66 13.21 -5.35
N THR A 97 9.75 12.65 -4.15
CA THR A 97 10.15 11.25 -3.90
C THR A 97 9.05 10.41 -3.26
N THR A 98 7.88 10.98 -2.98
CA THR A 98 6.79 10.31 -2.27
C THR A 98 5.45 10.54 -2.96
N VAL A 99 4.67 9.48 -3.04
CA VAL A 99 3.24 9.53 -3.35
C VAL A 99 2.41 9.13 -2.15
N TYR A 100 1.25 9.75 -2.00
CA TYR A 100 0.25 9.34 -1.03
C TYR A 100 -0.92 8.67 -1.74
N LYS A 101 -1.38 7.55 -1.19
CA LYS A 101 -2.56 6.81 -1.65
C LYS A 101 -3.64 6.86 -0.58
N LEU A 102 -4.81 7.37 -0.94
CA LEU A 102 -6.02 7.29 -0.13
C LEU A 102 -6.77 6.02 -0.51
N ASN A 103 -6.56 4.96 0.26
CA ASN A 103 -7.15 3.64 0.04
C ASN A 103 -8.53 3.53 0.71
N ASP A 104 -9.58 3.29 -0.06
CA ASP A 104 -10.96 3.18 0.44
C ASP A 104 -11.38 1.77 0.92
N PHE A 105 -10.40 0.88 1.12
CA PHE A 105 -10.56 -0.49 1.58
C PHE A 105 -11.38 -1.37 0.62
N ARG A 106 -11.52 -1.02 -0.66
CA ARG A 106 -12.32 -1.78 -1.63
C ARG A 106 -12.02 -3.28 -1.61
N TYR A 107 -10.74 -3.65 -1.63
CA TYR A 107 -10.29 -5.05 -1.68
C TYR A 107 -10.24 -5.72 -0.30
N SER A 108 -11.08 -5.28 0.64
CA SER A 108 -11.33 -5.93 1.93
C SER A 108 -12.82 -6.10 2.10
N ASP A 109 -13.26 -7.33 2.33
CA ASP A 109 -14.66 -7.73 2.27
C ASP A 109 -15.40 -7.43 3.60
N ASP A 110 -15.87 -8.47 4.30
CA ASP A 110 -16.60 -8.36 5.56
C ASP A 110 -15.85 -7.63 6.69
N ASN A 111 -14.52 -7.62 6.66
CA ASN A 111 -13.69 -6.97 7.66
C ASN A 111 -12.33 -6.50 7.09
N LEU A 112 -11.65 -5.63 7.83
CA LEU A 112 -10.41 -4.98 7.43
C LEU A 112 -9.13 -5.79 7.74
N SER A 113 -9.21 -7.00 8.28
CA SER A 113 -8.00 -7.78 8.63
C SER A 113 -7.12 -8.00 7.39
N GLN A 114 -7.77 -8.26 6.25
CA GLN A 114 -7.08 -8.46 4.97
C GLN A 114 -6.37 -7.19 4.47
N PHE A 115 -6.88 -5.99 4.76
CA PHE A 115 -6.19 -4.74 4.39
C PHE A 115 -4.82 -4.66 5.06
N PHE A 116 -4.78 -4.80 6.39
CA PHE A 116 -3.53 -4.69 7.15
C PHE A 116 -2.54 -5.80 6.78
N GLU A 117 -3.03 -7.02 6.58
CA GLU A 117 -2.18 -8.14 6.17
C GLU A 117 -1.60 -7.92 4.77
N ARG A 118 -2.41 -7.44 3.81
CA ARG A 118 -1.95 -7.13 2.46
C ARG A 118 -0.80 -6.12 2.45
N ILE A 119 -0.89 -5.07 3.27
CA ILE A 119 0.19 -4.07 3.39
C ILE A 119 1.49 -4.72 3.88
N ARG A 120 1.42 -5.59 4.90
CA ARG A 120 2.62 -6.28 5.42
C ARG A 120 3.24 -7.19 4.38
N ILE A 121 2.42 -7.98 3.69
CA ILE A 121 2.89 -8.92 2.68
C ILE A 121 3.50 -8.19 1.49
N HIS A 122 2.86 -7.11 1.03
CA HIS A 122 3.39 -6.26 -0.03
C HIS A 122 4.79 -5.74 0.34
N ASN A 123 4.97 -5.24 1.56
CA ASN A 123 6.25 -4.72 2.01
C ASN A 123 7.35 -5.80 2.13
N ILE A 124 6.97 -7.08 2.28
CA ILE A 124 7.92 -8.20 2.30
C ILE A 124 8.42 -8.51 0.88
N TYR A 125 7.51 -8.60 -0.09
CA TYR A 125 7.87 -8.97 -1.46
C TYR A 125 8.37 -7.79 -2.30
N PHE A 126 7.92 -6.57 -2.00
CA PHE A 126 8.22 -5.35 -2.76
C PHE A 126 8.74 -4.24 -1.85
N PRO A 127 9.89 -4.43 -1.18
CA PRO A 127 10.40 -3.47 -0.20
C PRO A 127 10.69 -2.08 -0.80
N ASP A 128 11.12 -2.03 -2.07
CA ASP A 128 11.39 -0.78 -2.79
C ASP A 128 10.11 0.02 -3.15
N CYS A 129 8.95 -0.64 -3.04
CA CYS A 129 7.61 -0.04 -3.20
C CYS A 129 6.84 -0.01 -1.88
N SER A 130 7.52 -0.15 -0.74
CA SER A 130 6.85 -0.38 0.54
C SER A 130 5.87 0.73 0.92
N TYR A 131 4.74 0.30 1.44
CA TYR A 131 3.71 1.15 2.00
C TYR A 131 4.00 1.47 3.46
N LYS A 132 3.68 2.71 3.83
CA LYS A 132 3.69 3.16 5.21
C LYS A 132 2.37 3.84 5.50
N LEU A 133 1.64 3.35 6.51
CA LEU A 133 0.42 4.02 6.96
C LEU A 133 0.83 5.27 7.73
N ILE A 134 0.39 6.43 7.25
CA ILE A 134 0.71 7.73 7.86
C ILE A 134 -0.50 8.40 8.52
N GLY A 135 -1.70 7.89 8.27
CA GLY A 135 -2.92 8.42 8.87
C GLY A 135 -4.18 7.97 8.17
N PHE A 136 -5.26 8.70 8.42
CA PHE A 136 -6.57 8.51 7.80
C PHE A 136 -7.14 9.86 7.37
N ALA A 137 -7.95 9.84 6.32
CA ALA A 137 -8.57 11.06 5.77
C ALA A 137 -9.87 10.71 5.06
N TYR A 138 -10.66 11.73 4.73
CA TYR A 138 -11.69 11.58 3.70
C TYR A 138 -11.08 11.69 2.31
N ASN A 139 -11.55 10.86 1.38
CA ASN A 139 -11.34 11.07 -0.05
C ASN A 139 -12.38 12.05 -0.64
N LYS A 140 -12.30 12.34 -1.94
CA LYS A 140 -13.21 13.29 -2.60
C LYS A 140 -14.69 12.85 -2.59
N ALA A 141 -14.95 11.56 -2.36
CA ALA A 141 -16.27 10.98 -2.24
C ALA A 141 -16.73 10.85 -0.77
N GLU A 142 -16.06 11.54 0.15
CA GLU A 142 -16.36 11.56 1.60
C GLU A 142 -16.28 10.16 2.25
N LYS A 143 -15.53 9.24 1.67
CA LYS A 143 -15.24 7.94 2.29
C LYS A 143 -13.99 8.06 3.15
N VAL A 144 -14.04 7.45 4.34
CA VAL A 144 -12.85 7.27 5.18
C VAL A 144 -11.86 6.35 4.45
N CYS A 145 -10.63 6.82 4.31
CA CYS A 145 -9.54 6.11 3.65
C CYS A 145 -8.34 5.99 4.60
N ALA A 146 -7.59 4.90 4.45
CA ALA A 146 -6.22 4.85 4.96
C ALA A 146 -5.33 5.69 4.04
N VAL A 147 -4.49 6.54 4.62
CA VAL A 147 -3.48 7.32 3.89
C VAL A 147 -2.15 6.59 3.98
N LEU A 148 -1.73 6.02 2.85
CA LEU A 148 -0.47 5.31 2.70
C LEU A 148 0.54 6.20 1.98
N SER A 149 1.76 6.30 2.47
CA SER A 149 2.88 6.82 1.67
C SER A 149 3.61 5.66 0.98
N GLN A 150 4.05 5.88 -0.25
CA GLN A 150 4.87 4.97 -1.05
C GLN A 150 5.97 5.78 -1.77
N PRO A 151 7.17 5.21 -2.01
CA PRO A 151 8.18 5.86 -2.85
C PRO A 151 7.63 6.22 -4.23
N PHE A 152 7.95 7.43 -4.72
CA PHE A 152 7.64 7.81 -6.10
C PHE A 152 8.65 7.18 -7.06
N ILE A 153 8.16 6.32 -7.94
CA ILE A 153 9.00 5.58 -8.88
C ILE A 153 9.12 6.35 -10.20
N ILE A 154 10.34 6.70 -10.58
CA ILE A 154 10.63 7.27 -11.90
C ILE A 154 10.72 6.13 -12.92
N ALA A 155 9.61 5.84 -13.57
CA ALA A 155 9.51 4.80 -14.57
C ALA A 155 9.98 5.28 -15.96
N MET A 156 10.72 4.43 -16.67
CA MET A 156 11.00 4.63 -18.10
C MET A 156 9.84 4.13 -18.97
N ARG A 157 9.17 3.07 -18.52
CA ARG A 157 8.02 2.42 -19.17
C ARG A 157 7.32 1.49 -18.19
N GLU A 158 6.16 0.99 -18.60
CA GLU A 158 5.52 -0.18 -18.01
C GLU A 158 6.32 -1.46 -18.33
N ALA A 159 6.28 -2.42 -17.43
CA ALA A 159 6.84 -3.76 -17.63
C ALA A 159 5.99 -4.55 -18.63
N THR A 160 6.61 -5.48 -19.35
CA THR A 160 5.89 -6.44 -20.19
C THR A 160 5.43 -7.64 -19.36
N GLU A 161 4.38 -8.35 -19.79
CA GLU A 161 3.90 -9.56 -19.10
C GLU A 161 5.01 -10.61 -18.88
N PRO A 162 5.90 -10.90 -19.86
CA PRO A 162 7.00 -11.83 -19.64
C PRO A 162 8.01 -11.36 -18.59
N GLU A 163 8.28 -10.05 -18.49
CA GLU A 163 9.18 -9.51 -17.45
C GLU A 163 8.57 -9.64 -16.06
N ILE A 164 7.27 -9.38 -15.94
CA ILE A 164 6.51 -9.56 -14.69
C ILE A 164 6.55 -11.03 -14.27
N GLU A 165 6.24 -11.94 -15.19
CA GLU A 165 6.25 -13.37 -14.92
C GLU A 165 7.65 -13.87 -14.54
N GLU A 166 8.70 -13.45 -15.26
CA GLU A 166 10.08 -13.83 -14.92
C GLU A 166 10.46 -13.36 -13.52
N GLU A 167 10.10 -12.14 -13.14
CA GLU A 167 10.44 -11.57 -11.84
C GLU A 167 9.68 -12.24 -10.69
N LEU A 168 8.38 -12.49 -10.86
CA LEU A 168 7.57 -13.21 -9.88
C LEU A 168 8.02 -14.69 -9.75
N ASN A 169 8.44 -15.32 -10.84
CA ASN A 169 9.04 -16.66 -10.80
C ASN A 169 10.33 -16.71 -9.97
N LYS A 170 11.18 -15.67 -10.02
CA LYS A 170 12.38 -15.58 -9.14
C LYS A 170 12.00 -15.50 -7.66
N MET A 171 10.83 -14.93 -7.35
CA MET A 171 10.28 -14.84 -6.00
C MET A 171 9.50 -16.10 -5.58
N GLY A 172 9.46 -17.13 -6.43
CA GLY A 172 8.80 -18.41 -6.15
C GLY A 172 7.30 -18.43 -6.44
N PHE A 173 6.76 -17.41 -7.10
CA PHE A 173 5.38 -17.43 -7.57
C PHE A 173 5.31 -18.03 -8.96
N SER A 174 4.25 -18.75 -9.28
CA SER A 174 3.96 -19.27 -10.62
C SER A 174 2.61 -18.77 -11.10
N SER A 175 2.49 -18.59 -12.41
CA SER A 175 1.24 -18.19 -13.07
C SER A 175 0.16 -19.25 -12.85
N GLU A 176 -1.03 -18.82 -12.45
CA GLU A 176 -2.21 -19.64 -12.21
C GLU A 176 -3.38 -19.16 -13.07
N LEU A 177 -4.28 -20.09 -13.43
CA LEU A 177 -5.46 -19.83 -14.27
C LEU A 177 -5.12 -19.02 -15.54
N ASP A 178 -4.17 -19.51 -16.36
CA ASP A 178 -3.77 -18.86 -17.61
C ASP A 178 -3.30 -17.39 -17.44
N GLY A 179 -2.70 -17.05 -16.30
CA GLY A 179 -2.15 -15.70 -16.03
C GLY A 179 -3.08 -14.75 -15.30
N GLU A 180 -4.22 -15.21 -14.81
CA GLU A 180 -5.13 -14.37 -14.03
C GLU A 180 -4.51 -13.89 -12.70
N PHE A 181 -3.64 -14.72 -12.10
CA PHE A 181 -2.88 -14.37 -10.90
C PHE A 181 -1.62 -15.22 -10.77
N PHE A 182 -0.77 -14.88 -9.81
CA PHE A 182 0.46 -15.61 -9.50
C PHE A 182 0.40 -16.17 -8.07
N SER A 183 0.78 -17.43 -7.84
CA SER A 183 0.76 -18.06 -6.52
C SER A 183 2.10 -18.68 -6.16
N ASN A 184 2.51 -18.56 -4.89
CA ASN A 184 3.60 -19.36 -4.33
C ASN A 184 3.12 -20.40 -3.30
N GLY A 185 1.81 -20.67 -3.28
CA GLY A 185 1.15 -21.58 -2.34
C GLY A 185 0.89 -21.02 -0.94
N ASN A 186 1.53 -19.90 -0.57
CA ASN A 186 1.23 -19.17 0.67
C ASN A 186 0.46 -17.88 0.40
N TYR A 187 0.80 -17.19 -0.70
CA TYR A 187 0.17 -15.96 -1.13
C TYR A 187 -0.15 -15.98 -2.62
N ASP A 188 -1.23 -15.30 -2.97
CA ASP A 188 -1.71 -15.11 -4.33
C ASP A 188 -1.64 -13.61 -4.66
N ILE A 189 -0.97 -13.25 -5.76
CA ILE A 189 -0.82 -11.88 -6.26
C ILE A 189 -1.69 -11.70 -7.50
N PHE A 190 -2.66 -10.80 -7.38
CA PHE A 190 -3.56 -10.34 -8.41
C PHE A 190 -3.14 -8.93 -8.87
N ASP A 191 -3.62 -8.53 -10.06
CA ASP A 191 -3.38 -7.19 -10.62
C ASP A 191 -1.90 -6.85 -10.86
N ALA A 192 -1.03 -7.86 -10.96
CA ALA A 192 0.35 -7.72 -11.44
C ALA A 192 0.37 -7.61 -12.97
N LEU A 193 -0.08 -6.46 -13.48
CA LEU A 193 -0.22 -6.15 -14.90
C LEU A 193 0.77 -5.05 -15.32
N PRO A 194 1.05 -4.89 -16.63
CA PRO A 194 1.91 -3.82 -17.14
C PRO A 194 1.66 -2.43 -16.54
N ASN A 195 0.40 -2.01 -16.41
CA ASN A 195 0.04 -0.69 -15.87
C ASN A 195 0.27 -0.53 -14.36
N ASN A 196 0.55 -1.62 -13.63
CA ASN A 196 0.82 -1.64 -12.19
C ASN A 196 2.27 -2.06 -11.86
N VAL A 197 3.08 -2.38 -12.87
CA VAL A 197 4.47 -2.78 -12.72
C VAL A 197 5.35 -1.89 -13.59
N LEU A 198 6.17 -1.08 -12.93
CA LEU A 198 6.97 -0.04 -13.57
C LEU A 198 8.42 -0.49 -13.71
N VAL A 199 9.06 -0.17 -14.85
CA VAL A 199 10.50 -0.39 -15.02
C VAL A 199 11.24 0.90 -14.69
N GLY A 200 12.01 0.87 -13.60
CA GLY A 200 12.84 1.99 -13.16
C GLY A 200 14.04 2.24 -14.07
N ASN A 201 14.70 3.38 -13.91
CA ASN A 201 15.90 3.74 -14.68
C ASN A 201 17.12 2.83 -14.40
N ASP A 202 17.07 2.07 -13.33
CA ASP A 202 18.00 1.05 -12.88
C ASP A 202 17.72 -0.33 -13.50
N GLY A 203 16.60 -0.47 -14.22
CA GLY A 203 16.13 -1.72 -14.81
C GLY A 203 15.37 -2.62 -13.83
N HIS A 204 15.15 -2.18 -12.58
CA HIS A 204 14.35 -2.92 -11.61
C HIS A 204 12.84 -2.78 -11.90
N LEU A 205 12.08 -3.82 -11.55
CA LEU A 205 10.62 -3.82 -11.63
C LEU A 205 10.02 -3.41 -10.29
N TYR A 206 9.11 -2.45 -10.34
CA TYR A 206 8.47 -1.85 -9.19
C TYR A 206 6.96 -2.15 -9.23
N PHE A 207 6.49 -2.96 -8.29
CA PHE A 207 5.10 -3.41 -8.20
C PHE A 207 4.32 -2.47 -7.29
N ILE A 208 3.50 -1.58 -7.84
CA ILE A 208 2.92 -0.47 -7.06
C ILE A 208 1.47 -0.69 -6.64
N ASP A 209 0.64 -1.41 -7.38
CA ASP A 209 -0.81 -1.54 -7.10
C ASP A 209 -1.32 -3.00 -7.23
N THR A 210 -0.47 -3.96 -6.83
CA THR A 210 -0.86 -5.37 -6.76
C THR A 210 -1.82 -5.64 -5.60
N ILE A 211 -2.77 -6.56 -5.79
CA ILE A 211 -3.62 -7.07 -4.72
C ILE A 211 -3.10 -8.42 -4.25
N ILE A 212 -2.81 -8.56 -2.95
CA ILE A 212 -2.24 -9.80 -2.40
C ILE A 212 -3.19 -10.38 -1.35
N TYR A 213 -3.50 -11.66 -1.49
CA TYR A 213 -4.23 -12.46 -0.52
C TYR A 213 -3.40 -13.65 -0.05
N LYS A 214 -3.73 -14.22 1.11
CA LYS A 214 -3.25 -15.56 1.46
C LYS A 214 -3.85 -16.58 0.50
N SER A 215 -3.05 -17.54 0.07
CA SER A 215 -3.56 -18.67 -0.72
C SER A 215 -4.61 -19.43 0.08
N GLN A 216 -5.58 -20.02 -0.62
CA GLN A 216 -6.70 -20.80 -0.03
C GLN A 216 -7.76 -19.98 0.72
N ASP A 217 -7.65 -18.65 0.81
CA ASP A 217 -8.68 -17.77 1.40
C ASP A 217 -9.80 -17.38 0.41
N ASN A 218 -10.02 -18.18 -0.64
CA ASN A 218 -10.87 -17.85 -1.79
C ASN A 218 -10.51 -16.49 -2.41
N GLY A 219 -9.22 -16.17 -2.46
CA GLY A 219 -8.69 -14.88 -2.94
C GLY A 219 -9.15 -14.53 -4.35
N PHE A 220 -9.20 -15.52 -5.25
CA PHE A 220 -9.66 -15.33 -6.63
C PHE A 220 -11.12 -14.89 -6.71
N GLU A 221 -12.05 -15.59 -6.03
CA GLU A 221 -13.47 -15.22 -6.04
C GLU A 221 -13.73 -13.86 -5.39
N LYS A 222 -12.98 -13.53 -4.33
CA LYS A 222 -13.02 -12.20 -3.69
C LYS A 222 -12.50 -11.11 -4.62
N TYR A 223 -11.35 -11.32 -5.25
CA TYR A 223 -10.79 -10.37 -6.21
C TYR A 223 -11.78 -10.14 -7.36
N LYS A 224 -12.35 -11.21 -7.91
CA LYS A 224 -13.34 -11.15 -8.99
C LYS A 224 -14.59 -10.37 -8.60
N SER A 225 -15.16 -10.62 -7.41
CA SER A 225 -16.37 -9.93 -6.95
C SER A 225 -16.14 -8.45 -6.67
N LEU A 226 -14.93 -8.07 -6.26
CA LEU A 226 -14.59 -6.69 -5.89
C LEU A 226 -13.97 -5.90 -7.05
N SER A 227 -13.30 -6.55 -8.00
CA SER A 227 -12.59 -5.87 -9.07
C SER A 227 -13.57 -5.29 -10.11
N PRO A 228 -13.41 -4.01 -10.49
CA PRO A 228 -14.20 -3.44 -11.58
C PRO A 228 -14.02 -4.17 -12.92
N ARG A 229 -12.94 -4.94 -13.08
CA ARG A 229 -12.63 -5.66 -14.33
C ARG A 229 -13.66 -6.75 -14.66
N TYR A 230 -14.34 -7.32 -13.66
CA TYR A 230 -15.31 -8.41 -13.86
C TYR A 230 -16.77 -7.99 -13.61
N ASN A 231 -17.01 -6.75 -13.20
CA ASN A 231 -18.34 -6.25 -12.84
C ASN A 231 -18.91 -5.27 -13.89
N GLN A 232 -18.57 -5.45 -15.17
CA GLN A 232 -19.10 -4.65 -16.29
C GLN A 232 -20.39 -5.24 -16.86
#